data_AF-A0A8I6RM25-F1
#
_entry.id   AF-A0A8I6RM25-F1
#
_cell.length_a   1.000
_cell.length_b   1.000
_cell.length_c   1.000
_cell.angle_alpha   90.00
_cell.angle_beta   90.00
_cell.angle_gamma   90.00
#
_symmetry.space_group_name_H-M   'P 1'
#
loop_
_entity.id
_entity.type
_entity.pdbx_description
1 polymer ?
#
loop_
_entity_poly.entity_id
_entity_poly.type
_entity_poly.pdbx_seq_one_letter_code
_entity_poly.pdbx_strand_id
1 'polypeptide(L)'
;MKRLPTVKECCCCCSLKAGTISLAVIALVLGLGYISKCANSLQNRIGRRDTPFSEADKIKYIVGIITGSIYAIFGFIMLIGACTKNVCFLKFCVILSFIALVTEILVFVTTIILHFLYTEIFYELLITVFVNSLYFAIQFYLLLVVNSYALSIAEDD
;
A
#
# COMPACT_ATOMS: atom_id res chain seq x y z
N MET A 1 17.94 -21.82 26.29
CA MET A 1 17.76 -21.14 24.98
C MET A 1 18.12 -19.68 25.16
N LYS A 2 19.17 -19.18 24.48
CA LYS A 2 19.53 -17.75 24.52
C LYS A 2 18.44 -16.97 23.78
N ARG A 3 17.75 -16.05 24.46
CA ARG A 3 16.86 -15.08 23.80
C ARG A 3 17.71 -14.27 22.83
N LEU A 4 17.31 -14.23 21.56
CA LEU A 4 17.89 -13.32 20.57
C LEU A 4 17.62 -11.87 21.05
N PRO A 5 18.55 -10.93 20.80
CA PRO A 5 18.36 -9.55 21.20
C PRO A 5 17.11 -8.96 20.52
N THR A 6 16.21 -8.40 21.31
CA THR A 6 15.03 -7.66 20.83
C THR A 6 15.51 -6.50 19.97
N VAL A 7 15.21 -6.54 18.67
CA VAL A 7 15.47 -5.42 17.78
C VAL A 7 14.48 -4.32 18.16
N LYS A 8 14.96 -3.23 18.78
CA LYS A 8 14.13 -2.08 19.18
C LYS A 8 14.25 -0.88 18.24
N GLU A 9 15.27 -0.90 17.38
CA GLU A 9 15.65 0.20 16.48
C GLU A 9 15.89 -0.31 15.05
N CYS A 10 15.52 0.51 14.06
CA CYS A 10 15.89 0.30 12.65
C CYS A 10 17.28 0.92 12.37
N CYS A 11 17.89 0.59 11.21
CA CYS A 11 19.23 1.06 10.78
C CYS A 11 19.46 2.59 10.78
N CYS A 12 18.43 3.40 11.03
CA CYS A 12 18.50 4.87 11.06
C CYS A 12 18.20 5.47 12.45
N CYS A 13 18.38 4.73 13.56
CA CYS A 13 18.06 5.16 14.93
C CYS A 13 16.57 5.51 15.18
N CYS A 14 15.67 5.25 14.22
CA CYS A 14 14.24 5.36 14.43
C CYS A 14 13.72 4.12 15.17
N SER A 15 12.89 4.34 16.20
CA SER A 15 12.18 3.22 16.85
C SER A 15 11.26 2.52 15.85
N LEU A 16 11.14 1.19 15.96
CA LEU A 16 10.21 0.38 15.15
C LEU A 16 8.75 0.90 15.24
N LYS A 17 8.39 1.45 16.40
CA LYS A 17 7.10 2.12 16.60
C LYS A 17 6.96 3.36 15.71
N ALA A 18 7.97 4.23 15.67
CA ALA A 18 7.96 5.42 14.82
C ALA A 18 7.93 5.06 13.33
N GLY A 19 8.65 4.00 12.92
CA GLY A 19 8.59 3.47 11.55
C GLY A 19 7.19 2.99 11.17
N THR A 20 6.55 2.20 12.05
CA THR A 20 5.19 1.69 11.84
C THR A 20 4.16 2.83 11.77
N ILE A 21 4.26 3.83 12.65
CA ILE A 21 3.37 5.00 12.64
C ILE A 21 3.56 5.82 11.37
N SER A 22 4.81 6.05 10.95
CA SER A 22 5.11 6.82 9.73
C SER A 22 4.52 6.13 8.49
N LEU A 23 4.65 4.81 8.40
CA LEU A 23 4.03 4.01 7.34
C LEU A 23 2.50 4.08 7.38
N ALA A 24 1.91 4.10 8.57
CA ALA A 24 0.45 4.19 8.73
C ALA A 24 -0.08 5.54 8.23
N VAL A 25 0.65 6.62 8.54
CA VAL A 25 0.35 7.96 8.05
C VAL A 25 0.50 8.02 6.53
N ILE A 26 1.57 7.47 5.96
CA ILE A 26 1.76 7.42 4.50
C ILE A 26 0.60 6.69 3.82
N ALA A 27 0.21 5.51 4.33
CA ALA A 27 -0.91 4.75 3.79
C ALA A 27 -2.24 5.52 3.85
N LEU A 28 -2.50 6.24 4.95
CA LEU A 28 -3.66 7.12 5.10
C LEU A 28 -3.65 8.27 4.08
N VAL A 29 -2.51 8.96 3.94
CA VAL A 29 -2.36 10.08 3.00
C VAL A 29 -2.54 9.60 1.56
N LEU A 30 -1.98 8.43 1.21
CA LEU A 30 -2.15 7.83 -0.11
C LEU A 30 -3.62 7.47 -0.36
N GLY A 31 -4.29 6.80 0.59
CA GLY A 31 -5.70 6.43 0.48
C GLY A 31 -6.61 7.65 0.29
N LEU A 32 -6.45 8.67 1.14
CA LEU A 32 -7.19 9.93 1.03
C LEU A 32 -6.87 10.70 -0.25
N GLY A 33 -5.61 10.69 -0.70
CA GLY A 33 -5.18 11.28 -1.95
C GLY A 33 -5.84 10.62 -3.17
N TYR A 34 -5.96 9.29 -3.18
CA TYR A 34 -6.68 8.55 -4.21
C TYR A 34 -8.17 8.90 -4.22
N ILE A 35 -8.82 8.92 -3.05
CA ILE A 35 -10.23 9.30 -2.93
C ILE A 35 -10.45 10.74 -3.42
N SER A 36 -9.60 11.68 -3.00
CA SER A 36 -9.69 13.08 -3.41
C SER A 36 -9.50 13.27 -4.92
N LYS A 37 -8.51 12.58 -5.54
CA LYS A 37 -8.33 12.60 -7.00
C LYS A 37 -9.57 12.06 -7.72
N CYS A 38 -10.17 10.98 -7.23
CA CYS A 38 -11.39 10.43 -7.81
C CYS A 38 -12.55 11.42 -7.69
N ALA A 39 -12.76 11.99 -6.50
CA ALA A 39 -13.81 12.97 -6.24
C ALA A 39 -13.68 14.24 -7.11
N ASN A 40 -12.47 14.79 -7.24
CA ASN A 40 -12.19 15.95 -8.08
C ASN A 40 -12.40 15.65 -9.57
N SER A 41 -11.99 14.45 -10.02
CA SER A 41 -12.25 14.00 -11.39
C SER A 41 -13.75 13.92 -11.69
N LEU A 42 -14.53 13.40 -10.74
CA LEU A 42 -15.99 13.36 -10.85
C LEU A 42 -16.59 14.77 -10.88
N GLN A 43 -16.20 15.65 -9.96
CA GLN A 43 -16.72 17.02 -9.88
C GLN A 43 -16.43 17.82 -11.16
N ASN A 44 -15.20 17.73 -11.68
CA ASN A 44 -14.80 18.39 -12.92
C ASN A 44 -15.59 17.90 -14.14
N ARG A 45 -16.06 16.64 -14.13
CA ARG A 45 -16.89 16.09 -15.21
C ARG A 45 -18.38 16.38 -15.03
N ILE A 46 -18.91 16.42 -13.81
CA ILE A 46 -20.28 16.89 -13.55
C ILE A 46 -20.43 18.36 -13.99
N GLY A 47 -19.39 19.17 -13.82
CA GLY A 47 -19.36 20.55 -14.31
C GLY A 47 -19.29 20.71 -15.84
N ARG A 48 -18.88 19.67 -16.58
CA ARG A 48 -18.82 19.64 -18.04
C ARG A 48 -19.90 18.68 -18.56
N ARG A 49 -21.13 19.19 -18.74
CA ARG A 49 -22.32 18.41 -19.16
C ARG A 49 -22.22 17.74 -20.55
N ASP A 50 -21.13 17.93 -21.29
CA ASP A 50 -21.14 17.73 -22.75
C ASP A 50 -20.57 16.38 -23.22
N THR A 51 -20.07 15.52 -22.32
CA THR A 51 -19.58 14.18 -22.71
C THR A 51 -20.29 13.06 -21.95
N PRO A 52 -20.90 12.07 -22.63
CA PRO A 52 -21.48 10.92 -21.97
C PRO A 52 -20.41 10.13 -21.21
N PHE A 53 -20.75 9.72 -19.99
CA PHE A 53 -19.83 8.99 -19.12
C PHE A 53 -19.61 7.59 -19.70
N SER A 54 -18.41 7.33 -20.22
CA SER A 54 -18.05 5.98 -20.68
C SER A 54 -18.14 5.00 -19.53
N GLU A 55 -18.65 3.79 -19.78
CA GLU A 55 -18.69 2.71 -18.78
C GLU A 55 -17.28 2.43 -18.22
N ALA A 56 -16.24 2.59 -19.03
CA ALA A 56 -14.84 2.45 -18.60
C ALA A 56 -14.45 3.50 -17.54
N ASP A 57 -14.95 4.73 -17.63
CA ASP A 57 -14.68 5.78 -16.65
C ASP A 57 -15.43 5.53 -15.34
N LYS A 58 -16.65 4.97 -15.40
CA LYS A 58 -17.41 4.57 -14.20
C LYS A 58 -16.66 3.48 -13.45
N ILE A 59 -16.20 2.46 -14.16
CA ILE A 59 -15.44 1.35 -13.58
C ILE A 59 -14.15 1.88 -12.96
N LYS A 60 -13.38 2.73 -13.66
CA LYS A 60 -12.16 3.34 -13.11
C LYS A 60 -12.43 4.14 -11.83
N TYR A 61 -13.52 4.90 -11.78
CA TYR A 61 -13.90 5.65 -10.58
C TYR A 61 -14.26 4.75 -9.41
N ILE A 62 -15.11 3.75 -9.64
CA ILE A 62 -15.53 2.79 -8.60
C ILE A 62 -14.31 2.05 -8.05
N VAL A 63 -13.45 1.54 -8.93
CA VAL A 63 -12.19 0.87 -8.53
C VAL A 63 -11.31 1.84 -7.73
N GLY A 64 -11.13 3.08 -8.21
CA GLY A 64 -10.33 4.09 -7.52
C GLY A 64 -10.80 4.40 -6.10
N ILE A 65 -12.12 4.54 -5.89
CA ILE A 65 -12.69 4.76 -4.55
C ILE A 65 -12.50 3.55 -3.65
N ILE A 66 -12.76 2.34 -4.17
CA ILE A 66 -12.59 1.10 -3.40
C ILE A 66 -11.14 0.96 -2.97
N THR A 67 -10.20 1.09 -3.92
CA THR A 67 -8.76 1.02 -3.64
C THR A 67 -8.33 2.08 -2.62
N GLY A 68 -8.73 3.34 -2.80
CA GLY A 68 -8.40 4.42 -1.85
C GLY A 68 -8.96 4.17 -0.45
N SER A 69 -10.18 3.63 -0.35
CA SER A 69 -10.82 3.27 0.92
C SER A 69 -10.09 2.14 1.62
N ILE A 70 -9.66 1.10 0.88
CA ILE A 70 -8.86 -0.01 1.43
C ILE A 70 -7.55 0.52 2.02
N TYR A 71 -6.82 1.38 1.30
CA TYR A 71 -5.57 1.98 1.81
C TYR A 71 -5.80 2.84 3.06
N ALA A 72 -6.88 3.62 3.10
CA ALA A 72 -7.23 4.43 4.25
C ALA A 72 -7.57 3.56 5.49
N ILE A 73 -8.40 2.52 5.31
CA ILE A 73 -8.74 1.57 6.37
C ILE A 73 -7.47 0.86 6.86
N PHE A 74 -6.62 0.41 5.94
CA PHE A 74 -5.37 -0.26 6.28
C PHE A 74 -4.46 0.62 7.13
N GLY A 75 -4.25 1.87 6.71
CA GLY A 75 -3.47 2.84 7.48
C GLY A 75 -4.08 3.10 8.86
N PHE A 76 -5.41 3.15 8.97
CA PHE A 76 -6.09 3.32 10.25
C PHE A 76 -5.91 2.13 11.20
N ILE A 77 -6.07 0.90 10.70
CA ILE A 77 -5.86 -0.33 11.49
C ILE A 77 -4.40 -0.41 11.96
N MET A 78 -3.45 -0.10 11.09
CA MET A 78 -2.02 -0.12 11.42
C MET A 78 -1.68 0.95 12.48
N LEU A 79 -2.30 2.12 12.40
CA LEU A 79 -2.16 3.18 13.41
C LEU A 79 -2.73 2.75 14.76
N ILE A 80 -3.92 2.16 14.79
CA ILE A 80 -4.53 1.62 16.02
C ILE A 80 -3.63 0.54 16.62
N GLY A 81 -3.18 -0.43 15.81
CA GLY A 81 -2.29 -1.50 16.25
C GLY A 81 -1.00 -0.95 16.87
N ALA A 82 -0.42 0.09 16.27
CA ALA A 82 0.80 0.72 16.77
C ALA A 82 0.60 1.55 18.05
N CYS A 83 -0.53 2.25 18.16
CA CYS A 83 -0.86 3.07 19.33
C CYS A 83 -1.26 2.21 20.53
N THR A 84 -2.06 1.18 20.30
CA THR A 84 -2.58 0.27 21.34
C THR A 84 -1.61 -0.86 21.70
N LYS A 85 -0.49 -0.98 20.97
CA LYS A 85 0.44 -2.12 21.06
C LYS A 85 -0.28 -3.48 20.93
N ASN A 86 -1.35 -3.54 20.15
CA ASN A 86 -2.12 -4.76 20.01
C ASN A 86 -1.56 -5.62 18.86
N VAL A 87 -0.92 -6.72 19.24
CA VAL A 87 -0.23 -7.64 18.31
C VAL A 87 -1.20 -8.25 17.28
N CYS A 88 -2.47 -8.48 17.63
CA CYS A 88 -3.44 -9.07 16.71
C CYS A 88 -3.72 -8.16 15.51
N PHE A 89 -3.88 -6.85 15.73
CA PHE A 89 -4.07 -5.89 14.63
C PHE A 89 -2.82 -5.79 13.74
N LEU A 90 -1.62 -5.78 14.34
CA LEU A 90 -0.38 -5.72 13.58
C LEU A 90 -0.14 -6.99 12.76
N LYS A 91 -0.40 -8.19 13.33
CA LYS A 91 -0.32 -9.46 12.60
C LYS A 91 -1.32 -9.52 11.45
N PHE A 92 -2.55 -9.03 11.66
CA PHE A 92 -3.54 -8.92 10.60
C PHE A 92 -3.06 -8.00 9.46
N CYS A 93 -2.44 -6.85 9.79
CA CYS A 93 -1.81 -5.98 8.80
C CYS A 93 -0.67 -6.67 8.03
N VAL A 94 0.15 -7.49 8.69
CA VAL A 94 1.22 -8.25 8.02
C VAL A 94 0.64 -9.25 7.02
N ILE A 95 -0.40 -10.00 7.40
CA ILE A 95 -1.07 -10.96 6.50
C ILE A 95 -1.66 -10.23 5.28
N LEU A 96 -2.36 -9.12 5.49
CA LEU A 96 -2.91 -8.31 4.40
C LEU A 96 -1.82 -7.76 3.48
N SER A 97 -0.70 -7.29 4.05
CA SER A 97 0.44 -6.78 3.26
C SER A 97 1.08 -7.89 2.42
N PHE A 98 1.16 -9.11 2.96
CA PHE A 98 1.64 -10.27 2.23
C PHE A 98 0.72 -10.62 1.04
N ILE A 99 -0.61 -10.65 1.26
CA ILE A 99 -1.59 -10.90 0.19
C ILE A 99 -1.52 -9.82 -0.89
N ALA A 100 -1.39 -8.55 -0.49
CA ALA A 100 -1.24 -7.44 -1.41
C ALA A 100 0.03 -7.58 -2.26
N LEU A 101 1.16 -7.92 -1.63
CA LEU A 101 2.42 -8.16 -2.33
C LEU A 101 2.32 -9.30 -3.35
N VAL A 102 1.68 -10.42 -3.00
CA VAL A 102 1.46 -11.52 -3.96
C VAL A 102 0.58 -11.08 -5.14
N THR A 103 -0.47 -10.33 -4.87
CA THR A 103 -1.37 -9.82 -5.91
C THR A 103 -0.64 -8.85 -6.84
N GLU A 104 0.22 -8.01 -6.29
CA GLU A 104 1.02 -7.06 -7.05
C GLU A 104 2.06 -7.77 -7.93
N ILE A 105 2.67 -8.87 -7.46
CA ILE A 105 3.53 -9.73 -8.29
C ILE A 105 2.75 -10.28 -9.49
N LEU A 106 1.53 -10.78 -9.25
CA LEU A 106 0.69 -11.31 -10.33
C LEU A 106 0.31 -10.24 -11.36
N VAL A 107 -0.06 -9.04 -10.91
CA VAL A 107 -0.37 -7.91 -11.79
C VAL A 107 0.86 -7.49 -12.59
N PHE A 108 2.03 -7.41 -11.94
CA PHE A 108 3.29 -7.07 -12.59
C PHE A 108 3.67 -8.06 -13.68
N VAL A 109 3.64 -9.36 -13.37
CA VAL A 109 3.92 -10.43 -14.34
C VAL A 109 2.94 -10.40 -15.51
N THR A 110 1.64 -10.24 -15.23
CA THR A 110 0.61 -10.15 -16.27
C THR A 110 0.83 -8.93 -17.17
N THR A 111 1.19 -7.79 -16.59
CA THR A 111 1.47 -6.55 -17.34
C THR A 111 2.68 -6.73 -18.26
N ILE A 112 3.77 -7.33 -17.76
CA ILE A 112 4.95 -7.64 -18.58
C ILE A 112 4.58 -8.54 -19.76
N ILE A 113 3.85 -9.64 -19.50
CA ILE A 113 3.44 -10.59 -20.55
C ILE A 113 2.59 -9.88 -21.62
N LEU A 114 1.58 -9.11 -21.20
CA LEU A 114 0.75 -8.33 -22.12
C LEU A 114 1.58 -7.32 -22.91
N HIS A 115 2.56 -6.66 -22.27
CA HIS A 115 3.40 -5.68 -22.96
C HIS A 115 4.24 -6.33 -24.05
N PHE A 116 4.84 -7.49 -23.77
CA PHE A 116 5.58 -8.29 -24.76
C PHE A 116 4.70 -8.79 -25.91
N LEU A 117 3.40 -9.02 -25.67
CA LEU A 117 2.47 -9.51 -26.67
C LEU A 117 1.88 -8.42 -27.57
N TYR A 118 1.70 -7.20 -27.06
CA TYR A 118 0.86 -6.18 -27.70
C TYR A 118 1.56 -4.85 -28.03
N THR A 119 2.80 -4.62 -27.59
CA THR A 119 3.44 -3.28 -27.65
C THR A 119 4.93 -3.33 -27.98
N GLU A 120 5.35 -2.57 -29.00
CA GLU A 120 6.77 -2.41 -29.39
C GLU A 120 7.49 -1.25 -28.65
N ILE A 121 6.78 -0.51 -27.78
CA ILE A 121 7.31 0.71 -27.16
C ILE A 121 8.04 0.36 -25.85
N PHE A 122 9.37 0.34 -25.92
CA PHE A 122 10.27 -0.04 -24.81
C PHE A 122 10.25 0.95 -23.62
N TYR A 123 9.93 2.23 -23.86
CA TYR A 123 10.03 3.28 -22.84
C TYR A 123 8.91 3.21 -21.78
N GLU A 124 7.68 2.88 -22.19
CA GLU A 124 6.55 2.72 -21.25
C GLU A 124 6.75 1.52 -20.32
N LEU A 125 7.40 0.46 -20.82
CA LEU A 125 7.77 -0.71 -20.02
C LEU A 125 8.76 -0.32 -18.91
N LEU A 126 9.78 0.47 -19.25
CA LEU A 126 10.79 0.93 -18.29
C LEU A 126 10.18 1.74 -17.13
N ILE A 127 9.27 2.68 -17.45
CA ILE A 127 8.57 3.46 -16.42
C ILE A 127 7.70 2.54 -15.56
N THR A 128 6.94 1.63 -16.17
CA THR A 128 6.06 0.69 -15.47
C THR A 128 6.86 -0.24 -14.55
N VAL A 129 8.00 -0.74 -15.00
CA VAL A 129 8.90 -1.57 -14.19
C VAL A 129 9.48 -0.79 -13.03
N PHE A 130 9.95 0.44 -13.27
CA PHE A 130 10.51 1.29 -12.22
C PHE A 130 9.48 1.62 -11.12
N VAL A 131 8.27 2.03 -11.52
CA VAL A 131 7.19 2.36 -10.57
C VAL A 131 6.77 1.15 -9.76
N ASN A 132 6.56 -0.01 -10.40
CA ASN A 132 6.22 -1.24 -9.69
C ASN A 132 7.36 -1.71 -8.76
N SER A 133 8.62 -1.57 -9.17
CA SER A 133 9.78 -1.93 -8.32
C SER A 133 9.86 -1.08 -7.05
N LEU A 134 9.58 0.23 -7.15
CA LEU A 134 9.47 1.10 -5.99
C LEU A 134 8.33 0.68 -5.07
N TYR A 135 7.17 0.34 -5.64
CA TYR A 135 6.03 -0.12 -4.88
C TYR A 135 6.32 -1.43 -4.13
N PHE A 136 6.99 -2.38 -4.79
CA PHE A 136 7.51 -3.60 -4.15
C PHE A 136 8.44 -3.30 -2.99
N ALA A 137 9.42 -2.41 -3.17
CA ALA A 137 10.37 -2.08 -2.13
C ALA A 137 9.66 -1.48 -0.90
N ILE A 138 8.66 -0.62 -1.11
CA ILE A 138 7.85 -0.04 -0.03
C ILE A 138 7.05 -1.12 0.69
N GLN A 139 6.36 -2.00 -0.03
CA GLN A 139 5.56 -3.07 0.58
C GLN A 139 6.42 -4.07 1.35
N PHE A 140 7.59 -4.42 0.81
CA PHE A 140 8.52 -5.32 1.48
C PHE A 140 9.10 -4.68 2.75
N TYR A 141 9.43 -3.39 2.69
CA TYR A 141 9.86 -2.63 3.86
C TYR A 141 8.75 -2.56 4.92
N LEU A 142 7.50 -2.35 4.49
CA LEU A 142 6.34 -2.33 5.37
C LEU A 142 6.14 -3.68 6.07
N LEU A 143 6.23 -4.78 5.32
CA LEU A 143 6.15 -6.13 5.87
C LEU A 143 7.23 -6.38 6.92
N LEU A 144 8.47 -6.00 6.64
CA LEU A 144 9.59 -6.17 7.58
C LEU A 144 9.41 -5.34 8.84
N VAL A 145 9.16 -4.03 8.72
CA VAL A 145 9.07 -3.12 9.86
C VAL A 145 7.86 -3.46 10.76
N VAL A 146 6.69 -3.69 10.17
CA VAL A 146 5.47 -4.00 10.93
C VAL A 146 5.58 -5.37 11.60
N ASN A 147 6.13 -6.37 10.91
CA ASN A 147 6.34 -7.69 11.49
C ASN A 147 7.38 -7.67 12.62
N SER A 148 8.51 -6.98 12.42
CA SER A 148 9.53 -6.79 13.46
C SER A 148 8.95 -6.05 14.68
N TYR A 149 8.08 -5.05 14.46
CA TYR A 149 7.42 -4.38 15.57
C TYR A 149 6.41 -5.28 16.29
N ALA A 150 5.61 -6.04 15.57
CA ALA A 150 4.67 -7.01 16.14
C ALA A 150 5.38 -8.09 16.98
N LEU A 151 6.53 -8.58 16.51
CA LEU A 151 7.38 -9.51 17.26
C LEU A 151 7.98 -8.85 18.51
N SER A 152 8.46 -7.60 18.40
CA SER A 152 9.03 -6.89 19.55
C SER A 152 8.03 -6.70 20.69
N ILE A 153 6.74 -6.46 20.38
CA ILE A 153 5.68 -6.37 21.39
C ILE A 153 5.41 -7.75 22.00
N ALA A 154 5.32 -8.79 21.17
CA ALA A 154 5.04 -10.15 21.65
C ALA A 154 6.16 -10.76 22.51
N GLU A 155 7.38 -10.22 22.45
CA GLU A 155 8.52 -10.62 23.29
C GLU A 155 8.62 -9.82 24.59
N ASP A 156 8.03 -8.62 24.65
CA ASP A 156 8.01 -7.74 25.82
C ASP A 156 6.79 -8.04 26.75
N ASP A 157 5.75 -8.75 26.27
CA ASP A 157 4.61 -9.30 27.05
C ASP A 157 4.89 -10.72 27.61
#